data_AF-B7KHA3-F1
#
_entry.id   AF-B7KHA3-F1
#
_cell.length_a   1.000
_cell.length_b   1.000
_cell.length_c   1.000
_cell.angle_alpha   90.00
_cell.angle_beta   90.00
_cell.angle_gamma   90.00
#
_symmetry.space_group_name_H-M   'P 1'
#
loop_
_entity.id
_entity.type
_entity.pdbx_description
1 polymer ?
#
loop_
_entity_poly.entity_id
_entity_poly.type
_entity_poly.pdbx_seq_one_letter_code
_entity_poly.pdbx_strand_id
1 'polypeptide(L)'
;MNLSTPFKQHHLFMKTLKQLILVTGITLLFGGFPISAQTPEGNLDDLPDDPQQMRTWACNNGDNQIEVEAKDVNYWKPIIETDGWQCNEQIKPIAQSDVKLSCDPYDVIGNLTIVWLNGEQKQQQMQNWMTQLTSQPGMICRMSNEGTWGELEDIQP
;
A
#
# COMPACT_ATOMS: atom_id res chain seq x y z
N MET A 1 -31.36 -30.05 30.76
CA MET A 1 -31.49 -30.79 29.50
C MET A 1 -31.27 -29.82 28.34
N ASN A 2 -30.18 -30.02 27.59
CA ASN A 2 -29.86 -29.58 26.22
C ASN A 2 -28.33 -29.75 26.09
N LEU A 3 -27.84 -30.95 25.78
CA LEU A 3 -27.54 -31.45 24.42
C LEU A 3 -26.48 -30.59 23.70
N SER A 4 -25.23 -30.73 24.13
CA SER A 4 -24.06 -30.47 23.30
C SER A 4 -23.76 -31.71 22.46
N THR A 5 -23.81 -31.57 21.14
CA THR A 5 -23.37 -32.57 20.16
C THR A 5 -21.92 -32.33 19.73
N PRO A 6 -21.22 -33.37 19.24
CA PRO A 6 -19.77 -33.48 19.35
C PRO A 6 -18.97 -32.92 18.18
N PHE A 7 -17.76 -32.47 18.51
CA PHE A 7 -16.67 -32.07 17.63
C PHE A 7 -16.20 -33.25 16.76
N LYS A 8 -16.27 -33.08 15.44
CA LYS A 8 -15.90 -34.07 14.42
C LYS A 8 -14.37 -34.13 14.29
N GLN A 9 -13.80 -35.24 14.73
CA GLN A 9 -12.41 -35.62 14.53
C GLN A 9 -12.16 -35.91 13.04
N HIS A 10 -11.45 -35.00 12.36
CA HIS A 10 -10.97 -35.25 11.00
C HIS A 10 -9.64 -36.00 11.05
N HIS A 11 -9.69 -37.25 10.62
CA HIS A 11 -8.57 -38.07 10.18
C HIS A 11 -7.74 -37.33 9.12
N LEU A 12 -6.44 -37.21 9.36
CA LEU A 12 -5.46 -36.97 8.30
C LEU A 12 -4.25 -37.86 8.54
N PHE A 13 -4.35 -39.03 7.92
CA PHE A 13 -3.30 -39.92 7.40
C PHE A 13 -1.84 -39.54 7.74
N MET A 14 -1.27 -40.25 8.71
CA MET A 14 0.17 -40.53 8.72
C MET A 14 0.47 -41.48 7.55
N LYS A 15 1.00 -40.95 6.44
CA LYS A 15 1.69 -41.76 5.44
C LYS A 15 3.18 -41.75 5.77
N THR A 16 3.62 -42.87 6.35
CA THR A 16 5.02 -43.21 6.58
C THR A 16 5.72 -43.38 5.23
N LEU A 17 6.51 -42.39 4.81
CA LEU A 17 7.34 -42.50 3.61
C LEU A 17 8.67 -43.15 4.01
N LYS A 18 8.78 -44.46 3.76
CA LYS A 18 10.03 -45.20 3.89
C LYS A 18 11.07 -44.60 2.97
N GLN A 19 12.18 -44.16 3.56
CA GLN A 19 13.39 -43.76 2.86
C GLN A 19 13.91 -44.95 2.04
N LEU A 20 14.16 -44.72 0.76
CA LEU A 20 15.07 -45.54 -0.04
C LEU A 20 16.09 -44.58 -0.66
N ILE A 21 17.20 -44.42 0.04
CA ILE A 21 18.38 -43.70 -0.46
C ILE A 21 19.01 -44.60 -1.50
N LEU A 22 18.88 -44.24 -2.78
CA LEU A 22 19.65 -44.83 -3.86
C LEU A 22 20.76 -43.83 -4.20
N VAL A 23 21.95 -44.11 -3.66
CA VAL A 23 23.18 -43.39 -3.98
C VAL A 23 23.58 -43.79 -5.39
N THR A 24 23.28 -42.94 -6.36
CA THR A 24 23.93 -42.98 -7.68
C THR A 24 24.61 -41.65 -7.88
N GLY A 25 25.95 -41.69 -7.80
CA GLY A 25 26.81 -40.57 -8.13
C GLY A 25 26.55 -40.14 -9.58
N ILE A 26 26.26 -38.85 -9.74
CA ILE A 26 26.27 -38.19 -11.04
C ILE A 26 27.20 -36.99 -10.91
N THR A 27 28.23 -37.07 -11.73
CA THR A 27 29.36 -36.19 -11.96
C THR A 27 28.99 -34.71 -11.97
N LEU A 28 29.77 -33.91 -11.25
CA LEU A 28 29.84 -32.45 -11.40
C LEU A 28 30.19 -32.13 -12.86
N LEU A 29 29.21 -31.70 -13.63
CA LEU A 29 29.43 -30.89 -14.82
C LEU A 29 28.85 -29.51 -14.56
N PHE A 30 29.75 -28.58 -14.23
CA PHE A 30 29.52 -27.15 -14.33
C PHE A 30 29.28 -26.80 -15.80
N GLY A 31 28.10 -27.11 -16.30
CA GLY A 31 27.56 -26.53 -17.52
C GLY A 31 26.87 -25.23 -17.13
N GLY A 32 27.57 -24.11 -17.22
CA GLY A 32 26.94 -22.80 -17.18
C GLY A 32 25.97 -22.71 -18.34
N PHE A 33 24.71 -23.03 -18.09
CA PHE A 33 23.63 -22.67 -19.00
C PHE A 33 23.58 -21.14 -19.01
N PRO A 34 23.79 -20.46 -20.15
CA PRO A 34 23.44 -19.06 -20.22
C PRO A 34 21.94 -18.99 -19.97
N ILE A 35 21.57 -18.48 -18.81
CA ILE A 35 20.20 -18.02 -18.57
C ILE A 35 20.06 -16.83 -19.50
N SER A 36 19.59 -17.05 -20.73
CA SER A 36 19.09 -15.95 -21.55
C SER A 36 17.90 -15.39 -20.80
N ALA A 37 18.12 -14.28 -20.08
CA ALA A 37 17.04 -13.41 -19.66
C ALA A 37 16.30 -13.02 -20.94
N GLN A 38 15.10 -13.57 -21.12
CA GLN A 38 14.21 -13.12 -22.17
C GLN A 38 13.75 -11.73 -21.73
N THR A 39 14.45 -10.69 -22.16
CA THR A 39 13.88 -9.35 -22.17
C THR A 39 12.71 -9.41 -23.14
N PRO A 40 11.46 -9.19 -22.69
CA PRO A 40 10.39 -8.94 -23.64
C PRO A 40 10.86 -7.78 -24.52
N GLU A 41 10.86 -7.96 -25.83
CA GLU A 41 10.99 -6.87 -26.80
C GLU A 41 9.69 -6.04 -26.74
N GLY A 42 9.44 -5.41 -25.60
CA GLY A 42 8.46 -4.36 -25.42
C GLY A 42 9.23 -3.09 -25.20
N ASN A 43 8.90 -2.04 -25.95
CA ASN A 43 9.41 -0.72 -25.62
C ASN A 43 9.01 -0.43 -24.17
N LEU A 44 9.94 0.02 -23.32
CA LEU A 44 9.63 0.33 -21.92
C LEU A 44 8.58 1.44 -21.80
N ASP A 45 8.38 2.18 -22.89
CA ASP A 45 7.33 3.20 -23.04
C ASP A 45 5.91 2.60 -23.23
N ASP A 46 5.78 1.31 -23.59
CA ASP A 46 4.51 0.61 -23.82
C ASP A 46 4.13 -0.31 -22.64
N LEU A 47 4.43 0.10 -21.41
CA LEU A 47 3.88 -0.56 -20.23
C LEU A 47 2.39 -0.20 -20.12
N PRO A 48 1.49 -1.19 -20.00
CA PRO A 48 0.06 -0.93 -19.81
C PRO A 48 -0.18 -0.17 -18.50
N ASP A 49 -1.12 0.79 -18.52
CA ASP A 49 -1.59 1.47 -17.31
C ASP A 49 -2.19 0.43 -16.36
N ASP A 50 -1.48 0.14 -15.27
CA ASP A 50 -1.93 -0.80 -14.25
C ASP A 50 -2.81 -0.04 -13.25
N PRO A 51 -4.11 -0.34 -13.13
CA PRO A 51 -4.99 0.30 -12.16
C PRO A 51 -4.59 0.03 -10.70
N GLN A 52 -3.63 -0.88 -10.45
CA GLN A 52 -3.03 -1.10 -9.14
C GLN A 52 -1.85 -0.16 -8.85
N GLN A 53 -1.36 0.57 -9.85
CA GLN A 53 -0.23 1.48 -9.70
C GLN A 53 -0.63 2.73 -8.91
N MET A 54 0.21 3.12 -7.96
CA MET A 54 0.09 4.40 -7.28
C MET A 54 0.45 5.51 -8.27
N ARG A 55 -0.41 6.53 -8.33
CA ARG A 55 -0.16 7.77 -9.07
C ARG A 55 0.03 8.90 -8.08
N THR A 56 0.69 9.96 -8.53
CA THR A 56 1.02 11.12 -7.72
C THR A 56 0.35 12.36 -8.30
N TRP A 57 -0.22 13.21 -7.43
CA TRP A 57 -0.79 14.50 -7.81
C TRP A 57 -0.18 15.62 -6.99
N ALA A 58 0.17 16.71 -7.66
CA ALA A 58 0.45 17.98 -7.02
C ALA A 58 -0.85 18.76 -6.88
N CYS A 59 -1.22 19.12 -5.66
CA CYS A 59 -2.38 19.96 -5.41
C CYS A 59 -1.97 21.30 -4.81
N ASN A 60 -2.56 22.38 -5.31
CA ASN A 60 -2.27 23.74 -4.86
C ASN A 60 -3.56 24.50 -4.50
N ASN A 61 -3.47 25.36 -3.50
CA ASN A 61 -4.50 26.33 -3.12
C ASN A 61 -3.84 27.58 -2.54
N GLY A 62 -3.67 28.61 -3.38
CA GLY A 62 -2.87 29.79 -3.04
C GLY A 62 -1.42 29.39 -2.74
N ASP A 63 -0.92 29.77 -1.57
CA ASP A 63 0.43 29.42 -1.09
C ASP A 63 0.52 28.00 -0.51
N ASN A 64 -0.62 27.32 -0.31
CA ASN A 64 -0.65 25.98 0.23
C ASN A 64 -0.41 24.94 -0.87
N GLN A 65 0.43 23.95 -0.56
CA GLN A 65 0.78 22.88 -1.49
C GLN A 65 0.77 21.54 -0.75
N ILE A 66 0.18 20.53 -1.37
CA ILE A 66 0.23 19.13 -0.93
C ILE A 66 0.62 18.24 -2.09
N GLU A 67 1.11 17.06 -1.75
CA GLU A 67 1.17 15.92 -2.64
C GLU A 67 0.13 14.89 -2.22
N VAL A 68 -0.48 14.23 -3.21
CA VAL A 68 -1.35 13.08 -2.99
C VAL A 68 -0.78 11.90 -3.76
N GLU A 69 -0.63 10.76 -3.09
CA GLU A 69 -0.31 9.48 -3.70
C GLU A 69 -1.50 8.54 -3.52
N ALA A 70 -2.07 8.03 -4.61
CA ALA A 70 -3.25 7.16 -4.55
C ALA A 70 -3.42 6.29 -5.81
N LYS A 71 -4.19 5.21 -5.70
CA LYS A 71 -4.56 4.38 -6.86
C LYS A 71 -5.74 4.94 -7.65
N ASP A 72 -6.74 5.46 -6.95
CA ASP A 72 -7.99 5.98 -7.53
C ASP A 72 -8.29 7.38 -6.98
N VAL A 73 -8.80 8.26 -7.85
CA VAL A 73 -9.20 9.64 -7.55
C VAL A 73 -10.58 9.75 -6.94
N ASN A 74 -11.46 8.77 -7.16
CA ASN A 74 -12.91 8.90 -6.94
C ASN A 74 -13.29 9.23 -5.49
N TYR A 75 -12.52 8.75 -4.52
CA TYR A 75 -12.86 8.89 -3.10
C TYR A 75 -12.18 10.07 -2.40
N TRP A 76 -11.07 10.60 -2.93
CA TRP A 76 -10.32 11.68 -2.27
C TRP A 76 -10.36 12.99 -3.04
N LYS A 77 -10.34 12.94 -4.37
CA LYS A 77 -10.23 14.13 -5.22
C LYS A 77 -11.41 15.07 -5.03
N PRO A 78 -12.67 14.58 -4.96
CA PRO A 78 -13.81 15.46 -4.67
C PRO A 78 -13.72 16.10 -3.28
N ILE A 79 -13.19 15.42 -2.27
CA ILE A 79 -13.03 15.95 -0.91
C ILE A 79 -12.02 17.09 -0.89
N ILE A 80 -10.89 16.93 -1.58
CA ILE A 80 -9.81 17.93 -1.59
C ILE A 80 -10.17 19.11 -2.49
N GLU A 81 -10.62 18.88 -3.73
CA GLU A 81 -10.87 19.95 -4.70
C GLU A 81 -12.11 20.80 -4.38
N THR A 82 -13.05 20.31 -3.58
CA THR A 82 -14.23 21.10 -3.14
C THR A 82 -13.83 22.38 -2.41
N ASP A 83 -12.71 22.38 -1.69
CA ASP A 83 -12.22 23.54 -0.92
C ASP A 83 -11.34 24.49 -1.77
N GLY A 84 -11.42 24.41 -3.11
CA GLY A 84 -10.68 25.28 -4.03
C GLY A 84 -9.27 24.81 -4.37
N TRP A 85 -8.91 23.59 -3.96
CA TRP A 85 -7.65 22.95 -4.36
C TRP A 85 -7.70 22.51 -5.83
N GLN A 86 -6.56 22.58 -6.51
CA GLN A 86 -6.41 22.13 -7.89
C GLN A 86 -5.34 21.05 -7.97
N CYS A 87 -5.73 19.81 -8.30
CA CYS A 87 -4.84 18.65 -8.32
C CYS A 87 -4.50 18.20 -9.75
N ASN A 88 -3.21 18.26 -10.10
CA ASN A 88 -2.69 17.82 -11.39
C ASN A 88 -1.75 16.63 -11.21
N GLU A 89 -1.94 15.58 -12.00
CA GLU A 89 -1.11 14.38 -11.95
C GLU A 89 0.34 14.70 -12.34
N GLN A 90 1.30 14.06 -11.68
CA GLN A 90 2.73 14.24 -11.88
C GLN A 90 3.42 12.88 -12.00
N ILE A 91 4.50 12.82 -12.79
CA ILE A 91 5.28 11.59 -13.01
C ILE A 91 6.34 11.38 -11.90
N LYS A 92 6.61 12.40 -11.09
CA LYS A 92 7.65 12.34 -10.05
C LYS A 92 7.07 12.71 -8.69
N PRO A 93 7.49 12.00 -7.62
CA PRO A 93 7.17 12.41 -6.26
C PRO A 93 7.82 13.76 -5.94
N ILE A 94 7.09 14.56 -5.20
CA ILE A 94 7.43 15.87 -4.66
C ILE A 94 7.88 15.65 -3.20
N ALA A 95 8.68 16.61 -2.73
CA ALA A 95 9.54 16.54 -1.55
C ALA A 95 8.94 15.85 -0.30
N GLN A 96 9.83 15.30 0.53
CA GLN A 96 9.46 14.74 1.83
C GLN A 96 8.95 15.83 2.79
N SER A 97 7.92 15.49 3.56
CA SER A 97 7.41 16.30 4.67
C SER A 97 7.12 15.43 5.88
N ASP A 98 7.16 16.04 7.06
CA ASP A 98 6.92 15.41 8.36
C ASP A 98 5.42 15.23 8.68
N VAL A 99 4.52 15.92 7.95
CA VAL A 99 3.07 15.79 8.17
C VAL A 99 2.43 15.01 7.04
N LYS A 100 1.87 13.85 7.39
CA LYS A 100 1.24 12.93 6.45
C LYS A 100 -0.12 12.48 6.98
N LEU A 101 -1.07 12.32 6.07
CA LEU A 101 -2.35 11.68 6.30
C LEU A 101 -2.42 10.47 5.38
N SER A 102 -2.51 9.27 5.94
CA SER A 102 -2.72 8.04 5.18
C SER A 102 -4.10 7.48 5.47
N CYS A 103 -4.81 7.04 4.43
CA CYS A 103 -6.13 6.44 4.55
C CYS A 103 -6.23 5.17 3.70
N ASP A 104 -6.79 4.13 4.29
CA ASP A 104 -6.85 2.79 3.76
C ASP A 104 -8.26 2.20 3.93
N PRO A 105 -8.83 1.55 2.90
CA PRO A 105 -9.89 0.58 3.10
C PRO A 105 -9.42 -0.51 4.08
N TYR A 106 -10.32 -1.10 4.87
CA TYR A 106 -9.99 -2.12 5.88
C TYR A 106 -9.09 -3.27 5.39
N ASP A 107 -9.15 -3.59 4.09
CA ASP A 107 -8.46 -4.70 3.46
C ASP A 107 -7.29 -4.30 2.53
N VAL A 108 -7.03 -3.00 2.34
CA VAL A 108 -6.01 -2.50 1.38
C VAL A 108 -5.15 -1.40 2.02
N ILE A 109 -3.89 -1.72 2.31
CA ILE A 109 -2.90 -0.77 2.86
C ILE A 109 -2.29 0.08 1.75
N GLY A 110 -2.01 1.36 2.04
CA GLY A 110 -1.32 2.30 1.18
C GLY A 110 -2.16 2.79 0.02
N ASN A 111 -3.48 2.93 0.20
CA ASN A 111 -4.37 3.32 -0.89
C ASN A 111 -4.39 4.84 -1.12
N LEU A 112 -4.23 5.63 -0.06
CA LEU A 112 -4.12 7.08 -0.11
C LEU A 112 -3.08 7.58 0.89
N THR A 113 -2.16 8.41 0.41
CA THR A 113 -1.27 9.22 1.25
C THR A 113 -1.35 10.66 0.80
N ILE A 114 -1.54 11.58 1.74
CA ILE A 114 -1.51 13.02 1.52
C ILE A 114 -0.33 13.56 2.32
N VAL A 115 0.51 14.38 1.68
CA VAL A 115 1.73 14.94 2.25
C VAL A 115 1.63 16.45 2.19
N TRP A 116 1.77 17.14 3.33
CA TRP A 116 1.72 18.60 3.36
C TRP A 116 3.07 19.22 3.02
N LEU A 117 3.19 19.89 1.88
CA LEU A 117 4.49 20.39 1.40
C LEU A 117 4.76 21.83 1.85
N ASN A 118 3.76 22.70 1.77
CA ASN A 118 3.91 24.11 2.11
C ASN A 118 2.57 24.73 2.53
N GLY A 119 2.64 25.84 3.26
CA GLY A 119 1.47 26.63 3.66
C GLY A 119 1.08 26.48 5.13
N GLU A 120 0.08 27.25 5.53
CA GLU A 120 -0.37 27.35 6.92
C GLU A 120 -1.53 26.39 7.23
N GLN A 121 -1.91 26.28 8.50
CA GLN A 121 -3.09 25.52 8.95
C GLN A 121 -3.07 24.01 8.60
N LYS A 122 -1.89 23.46 8.31
CA LYS A 122 -1.70 22.05 7.91
C LYS A 122 -2.45 21.04 8.78
N GLN A 123 -2.36 21.16 10.11
CA GLN A 123 -3.01 20.21 11.03
C GLN A 123 -4.54 20.31 10.94
N GLN A 124 -5.09 21.53 10.89
CA GLN A 124 -6.53 21.74 10.84
C GLN A 124 -7.13 21.23 9.52
N GLN A 125 -6.47 21.51 8.39
CA GLN A 125 -6.94 21.05 7.08
C GLN A 125 -6.84 19.51 6.97
N MET A 126 -5.71 18.92 7.38
CA MET A 126 -5.52 17.47 7.34
C MET A 126 -6.50 16.73 8.27
N GLN A 127 -6.81 17.28 9.44
CA GLN A 127 -7.85 16.72 10.33
C GLN A 127 -9.25 16.81 9.73
N ASN A 128 -9.56 17.90 9.03
CA ASN A 128 -10.83 18.06 8.32
C ASN A 128 -10.97 16.99 7.22
N TRP A 129 -9.94 16.82 6.38
CA TRP A 129 -9.94 15.76 5.36
C TRP A 129 -10.00 14.36 5.97
N MET A 130 -9.25 14.10 7.03
CA MET A 130 -9.31 12.82 7.76
C MET A 130 -10.74 12.52 8.20
N THR A 131 -11.44 13.50 8.78
CA THR A 131 -12.84 13.34 9.20
C THR A 131 -13.75 13.01 8.02
N GLN A 132 -13.60 13.71 6.90
CA GLN A 132 -14.41 13.45 5.70
C GLN A 132 -14.09 12.09 5.07
N LEU A 133 -12.82 11.69 5.01
CA LEU A 133 -12.39 10.41 4.47
C LEU A 133 -12.87 9.23 5.34
N THR A 134 -12.76 9.33 6.67
CA THR A 134 -13.27 8.30 7.61
C THR A 134 -14.78 8.19 7.65
N SER A 135 -15.53 9.19 7.15
CA SER A 135 -16.98 9.08 7.00
C SER A 135 -17.39 8.08 5.92
N GLN A 136 -16.48 7.72 5.02
CA GLN A 136 -16.72 6.71 4.00
C GLN A 136 -16.72 5.31 4.66
N PRO A 137 -17.72 4.47 4.34
CA PRO A 137 -17.79 3.13 4.89
C PRO A 137 -16.50 2.35 4.57
N GLY A 138 -15.87 1.82 5.60
CA GLY A 138 -14.74 0.94 5.41
C GLY A 138 -13.37 1.62 5.45
N MET A 139 -13.31 2.96 5.60
CA MET A 139 -12.08 3.73 5.56
C MET A 139 -11.48 3.93 6.97
N ILE A 140 -10.20 3.63 7.13
CA ILE A 140 -9.42 3.98 8.32
C ILE A 140 -8.34 4.96 7.92
N CYS A 141 -8.24 6.07 8.66
CA CYS A 141 -7.20 7.07 8.43
C CYS A 141 -6.30 7.24 9.65
N ARG A 142 -5.05 7.61 9.39
CA ARG A 142 -4.04 7.94 10.40
C ARG A 142 -3.28 9.18 9.96
N MET A 143 -3.04 10.08 10.91
CA MET A 143 -2.20 11.25 10.70
C MET A 143 -0.90 11.05 11.48
N SER A 144 0.25 11.25 10.82
CA SER A 144 1.55 11.27 11.46
C SER A 144 2.15 12.67 11.36
N ASN A 145 2.83 13.08 12.44
CA ASN A 145 3.49 14.38 12.55
C ASN A 145 5.01 14.23 12.73
N GLU A 146 5.56 13.10 12.29
CA GLU A 146 6.93 12.72 12.55
C GLU A 146 7.62 12.35 11.24
N GLY A 147 8.77 12.96 10.98
CA GLY A 147 9.68 12.59 9.88
C GLY A 147 10.30 11.19 10.02
N THR A 148 9.69 10.29 10.79
CA THR A 148 10.23 8.99 11.18
C THR A 148 9.16 7.92 11.11
N TRP A 149 9.21 7.11 10.05
CA TRP A 149 8.62 5.78 10.08
C TRP A 149 9.51 4.89 10.96
N GLY A 150 9.25 4.86 12.27
CA GLY A 150 9.93 3.90 13.13
C GLY A 150 9.96 4.24 14.60
N GLU A 151 8.85 4.06 15.30
CA GLU A 151 8.86 3.37 16.60
C GLU A 151 7.45 2.85 16.86
N LEU A 152 7.30 1.53 16.83
CA LEU A 152 6.15 0.88 17.43
C LEU A 152 6.35 1.04 18.94
N GLU A 153 5.80 2.10 19.53
CA GLU A 153 5.68 2.14 20.99
C GLU A 153 4.71 1.05 21.41
N ASP A 154 5.27 0.02 22.04
CA ASP A 154 4.56 -1.07 22.69
C ASP A 154 3.49 -0.50 23.63
N ILE A 155 2.22 -0.69 23.28
CA ILE A 155 1.12 -0.51 24.23
C ILE A 155 1.17 -1.70 25.18
N GLN A 156 1.86 -1.54 26.30
CA GLN A 156 1.76 -2.45 27.45
C GLN A 156 0.39 -2.30 28.15
N PRO A 157 -0.12 -3.39 28.76
CA PRO A 157 -1.55 -3.67 28.93
C PRO A 157 -2.33 -2.79 29.91
#